data_AF-A0A553CNH2-F1
#
_entry.id   AF-A0A553CNH2-F1
#
_cell.length_a   1.000
_cell.length_b   1.000
_cell.length_c   1.000
_cell.angle_alpha   90.00
_cell.angle_beta   90.00
_cell.angle_gamma   90.00
#
_symmetry.space_group_name_H-M   'P 1'
#
loop_
_entity.id
_entity.type
_entity.pdbx_description
1 polymer ?
#
loop_
_entity_poly.entity_id
_entity_poly.type
_entity_poly.pdbx_seq_one_letter_code
_entity_poly.pdbx_strand_id
1 'polypeptide(L)'
;MSFNKPFHRNYRKIKEGHNSGYSSWAYIVDHNYSQNPEYYTRAFSIIQEDILKLFEYVEPSDINNTTYSFRIHELLMRTCIEVEANFKAILRENIFTPVYKNGPKKGVLRLEKEWNVNDFKIVNKTHHLDDYSIELPFWKGHNKIRKPFEQWKTNQTLVWYDSYNQSKHNRVNNFEQANLKHLIDAFSGLCVLLSSQFCTEDFKPGSRSLEVNTDCYYGGGFGLGNFLIVDFPDDWKDDELYEFDWTKLKDETERFSKIDYNTI
;
A
#
# COMPACT_ATOMS: atom_id res chain seq x y z
N MET A 1 -19.26 -4.21 -16.62
CA MET A 1 -19.08 -2.90 -17.31
C MET A 1 -17.98 -2.17 -16.57
N SER A 2 -17.03 -1.60 -17.28
CA SER A 2 -15.91 -0.83 -16.71
C SER A 2 -16.40 0.43 -15.99
N PHE A 3 -15.54 1.03 -15.18
CA PHE A 3 -15.88 2.18 -14.37
C PHE A 3 -15.59 3.50 -15.10
N ASN A 4 -16.62 4.33 -15.27
CA ASN A 4 -16.53 5.61 -15.98
C ASN A 4 -16.05 6.77 -15.10
N LYS A 5 -15.78 6.53 -13.81
CA LYS A 5 -15.22 7.49 -12.86
C LYS A 5 -14.20 6.78 -11.96
N PRO A 6 -13.07 7.43 -11.62
CA PRO A 6 -12.14 6.90 -10.65
C PRO A 6 -12.75 6.90 -9.24
N PHE A 7 -12.38 5.91 -8.43
CA PHE A 7 -12.73 5.85 -7.02
C PHE A 7 -11.69 6.55 -6.16
N HIS A 8 -12.11 7.17 -5.06
CA HIS A 8 -11.18 7.79 -4.11
C HIS A 8 -10.13 6.78 -3.60
N ARG A 9 -8.86 7.19 -3.66
CA ARG A 9 -7.70 6.40 -3.21
C ARG A 9 -7.62 4.99 -3.79
N ASN A 10 -8.05 4.77 -5.01
CA ASN A 10 -7.97 3.47 -5.66
C ASN A 10 -7.42 3.58 -7.08
N TYR A 11 -6.15 3.22 -7.23
CA TYR A 11 -5.51 3.07 -8.53
C TYR A 11 -6.02 1.79 -9.21
N ARG A 12 -6.32 1.91 -10.51
CA ARG A 12 -6.63 0.79 -11.40
C ARG A 12 -6.07 1.08 -12.78
N LYS A 13 -5.81 0.02 -13.55
CA LYS A 13 -5.47 0.17 -14.97
C LYS A 13 -6.64 0.81 -15.73
N ILE A 14 -6.30 1.69 -16.67
CA ILE A 14 -7.25 2.27 -17.63
C ILE A 14 -7.22 1.45 -18.91
N LYS A 15 -8.39 1.23 -19.51
CA LYS A 15 -8.49 0.65 -20.84
C LYS A 15 -7.79 1.50 -21.88
N GLU A 16 -7.06 0.84 -22.78
CA GLU A 16 -6.40 1.53 -23.89
C GLU A 16 -7.41 2.20 -24.81
N GLY A 17 -7.12 3.46 -25.16
CA GLY A 17 -8.05 4.30 -25.89
C GLY A 17 -7.54 5.72 -26.08
N HIS A 18 -8.39 6.59 -26.61
CA HIS A 18 -8.04 8.00 -26.76
C HIS A 18 -7.78 8.62 -25.38
N ASN A 19 -6.62 9.29 -25.21
CA ASN A 19 -6.18 9.89 -23.95
C ASN A 19 -6.00 8.90 -22.76
N SER A 20 -5.94 7.58 -22.99
CA SER A 20 -5.71 6.59 -21.91
C SER A 20 -4.43 6.87 -21.13
N GLY A 21 -3.34 7.22 -21.83
CA GLY A 21 -2.04 7.51 -21.22
C GLY A 21 -2.02 8.78 -20.34
N TYR A 22 -2.79 9.82 -20.66
CA TYR A 22 -2.95 10.98 -19.76
C TYR A 22 -3.89 10.64 -18.61
N SER A 23 -4.99 9.95 -18.92
CA SER A 23 -6.01 9.59 -17.94
C SER A 23 -5.50 8.59 -16.91
N SER A 24 -4.45 7.80 -17.20
CA SER A 24 -3.94 6.75 -16.30
C SER A 24 -3.28 7.26 -15.02
N TRP A 25 -2.91 8.55 -14.98
CA TRP A 25 -2.26 9.16 -13.82
C TRP A 25 -2.83 10.52 -13.44
N ALA A 26 -3.43 11.27 -14.37
CA ALA A 26 -3.77 12.68 -14.13
C ALA A 26 -4.84 12.88 -13.06
N TYR A 27 -5.74 11.91 -12.86
CA TYR A 27 -6.73 11.97 -11.78
C TYR A 27 -6.11 11.80 -10.40
N ILE A 28 -4.96 11.11 -10.29
CA ILE A 28 -4.30 10.80 -9.00
C ILE A 28 -3.81 12.08 -8.32
N VAL A 29 -3.44 13.10 -9.11
CA VAL A 29 -2.95 14.39 -8.61
C VAL A 29 -4.02 15.48 -8.48
N ASP A 30 -5.29 15.16 -8.77
CA ASP A 30 -6.38 16.10 -8.48
C ASP A 30 -6.59 16.18 -6.96
N HIS A 31 -6.73 17.40 -6.42
CA HIS A 31 -6.90 17.64 -4.99
C HIS A 31 -8.17 17.01 -4.40
N ASN A 32 -9.15 16.63 -5.23
CA ASN A 32 -10.34 15.91 -4.77
C ASN A 32 -10.16 14.39 -4.80
N TYR A 33 -9.09 13.84 -5.40
CA TYR A 33 -8.88 12.39 -5.44
C TYR A 33 -8.65 11.81 -4.06
N SER A 34 -7.84 12.48 -3.25
CA SER A 34 -7.53 12.07 -1.88
C SER A 34 -7.22 13.25 -0.97
N GLN A 35 -7.51 13.13 0.33
CA GLN A 35 -7.20 14.18 1.30
C GLN A 35 -5.77 14.05 1.84
N ASN A 36 -4.94 15.06 1.61
CA ASN A 36 -3.57 15.17 2.13
C ASN A 36 -2.68 13.93 1.81
N PRO A 37 -2.62 13.45 0.55
CA PRO A 37 -1.81 12.28 0.19
C PRO A 37 -0.33 12.43 0.54
N GLU A 38 0.20 13.65 0.47
CA GLU A 38 1.60 13.99 0.75
C GLU A 38 2.04 13.64 2.18
N TYR A 39 1.11 13.61 3.15
CA TYR A 39 1.45 13.18 4.51
C TYR A 39 1.83 11.70 4.57
N TYR A 40 1.13 10.86 3.80
CA TYR A 40 1.35 9.41 3.78
C TYR A 40 2.60 9.05 2.98
N THR A 41 2.82 9.68 1.83
CA THR A 41 4.03 9.45 1.02
C THR A 41 5.29 10.01 1.69
N ARG A 42 5.17 11.12 2.43
CA ARG A 42 6.26 11.65 3.27
C ARG A 42 6.61 10.71 4.42
N ALA A 43 5.61 10.17 5.13
CA ALA A 43 5.84 9.17 6.19
C ALA A 43 6.60 7.95 5.65
N PHE A 44 6.17 7.43 4.49
CA PHE A 44 6.89 6.35 3.81
C PHE A 44 8.33 6.72 3.45
N SER A 45 8.57 7.93 2.92
CA SER A 45 9.92 8.39 2.56
C SER A 45 10.86 8.44 3.78
N ILE A 46 10.37 8.91 4.93
CA ILE A 46 11.13 8.93 6.18
C ILE A 46 11.46 7.51 6.65
N ILE A 47 10.50 6.58 6.56
CA ILE A 47 10.72 5.16 6.90
C ILE A 47 11.77 4.55 5.96
N GLN A 48 11.68 4.83 4.65
CA GLN A 48 12.65 4.35 3.67
C GLN A 48 14.07 4.85 4.01
N GLU A 49 14.24 6.14 4.28
CA GLU A 49 15.53 6.69 4.69
C GLU A 49 16.11 6.01 5.93
N ASP A 50 15.28 5.74 6.94
CA ASP A 50 15.74 5.04 8.15
C ASP A 50 16.08 3.57 7.90
N ILE A 51 15.40 2.89 6.98
CA ILE A 51 15.74 1.53 6.54
C ILE A 51 17.07 1.52 5.77
N LEU A 52 17.29 2.50 4.90
CA LEU A 52 18.58 2.62 4.18
C LEU A 52 19.74 2.85 5.15
N LYS A 53 19.54 3.67 6.20
CA LYS A 53 20.53 3.81 7.30
C LYS A 53 20.73 2.50 8.07
N LEU A 54 19.68 1.70 8.27
CA LEU A 54 19.83 0.37 8.90
C LEU A 54 20.71 -0.55 8.05
N PHE A 55 20.62 -0.47 6.73
CA PHE A 55 21.44 -1.26 5.81
C PHE A 55 22.94 -0.92 5.85
N GLU A 56 23.33 0.23 6.42
CA GLU A 56 24.76 0.52 6.70
C GLU A 56 25.38 -0.45 7.72
N TYR A 57 24.54 -1.09 8.56
CA TYR A 57 24.98 -2.00 9.63
C TYR A 57 24.50 -3.43 9.44
N VAL A 58 23.31 -3.62 8.84
CA VAL A 58 22.70 -4.92 8.61
C VAL A 58 22.46 -5.11 7.12
N GLU A 59 23.33 -5.88 6.48
CA GLU A 59 23.24 -6.13 5.04
C GLU A 59 21.85 -6.72 4.66
N PRO A 60 21.19 -6.20 3.60
CA PRO A 60 19.96 -6.80 3.07
C PRO A 60 20.26 -8.18 2.48
N SER A 61 20.05 -9.23 3.28
CA SER A 61 20.45 -10.59 2.94
C SER A 61 19.60 -11.61 3.66
N ASP A 62 19.42 -12.78 3.04
CA ASP A 62 18.69 -13.90 3.61
C ASP A 62 19.22 -14.31 4.99
N ILE A 63 20.55 -14.28 5.17
CA ILE A 63 21.21 -14.67 6.42
C ILE A 63 20.87 -13.73 7.59
N ASN A 64 20.45 -12.50 7.29
CA ASN A 64 20.12 -11.47 8.26
C ASN A 64 18.61 -11.36 8.54
N ASN A 65 17.77 -12.20 7.92
CA ASN A 65 16.32 -12.16 8.10
C ASN A 65 15.90 -12.22 9.58
N THR A 66 16.59 -13.02 10.40
CA THR A 66 16.28 -13.18 11.83
C THR A 66 16.96 -12.14 12.71
N THR A 67 17.73 -11.19 12.15
CA THR A 67 18.36 -10.12 12.92
C THR A 67 17.29 -9.23 13.55
N TYR A 68 17.35 -9.02 14.86
CA TYR A 68 16.43 -8.16 15.61
C TYR A 68 17.24 -7.18 16.46
N SER A 69 16.66 -6.01 16.70
CA SER A 69 17.26 -4.96 17.54
C SER A 69 16.18 -3.97 17.95
N PHE A 70 16.50 -3.07 18.89
CA PHE A 70 15.56 -2.01 19.26
C PHE A 70 15.25 -1.09 18.08
N ARG A 71 16.21 -0.88 17.17
CA ARG A 71 16.01 -0.09 15.95
C ARG A 71 15.09 -0.79 14.96
N ILE A 72 15.24 -2.10 14.77
CA ILE A 72 14.34 -2.88 13.90
C ILE A 72 12.93 -2.91 14.49
N HIS A 73 12.80 -3.12 15.80
CA HIS A 73 11.51 -3.09 16.48
C HIS A 73 10.83 -1.72 16.35
N GLU A 74 11.54 -0.63 16.63
CA GLU A 74 11.03 0.74 16.46
C GLU A 74 10.56 1.00 15.02
N LEU A 75 11.33 0.57 14.02
CA LEU A 75 10.97 0.71 12.61
C LEU A 75 9.73 -0.13 12.24
N LEU A 76 9.64 -1.37 12.73
CA LEU A 76 8.48 -2.22 12.49
C LEU A 76 7.21 -1.59 13.07
N MET A 77 7.29 -1.04 14.28
CA MET A 77 6.16 -0.35 14.92
C MET A 77 5.68 0.84 14.09
N ARG A 78 6.60 1.74 13.71
CA ARG A 78 6.28 2.93 12.90
C ARG A 78 5.67 2.53 11.56
N THR A 79 6.25 1.54 10.89
CA THR A 79 5.77 1.04 9.61
C THR A 79 4.35 0.48 9.70
N CYS A 80 4.05 -0.36 10.70
CA CYS A 80 2.70 -0.92 10.86
C CYS A 80 1.66 0.15 11.22
N ILE A 81 2.03 1.17 12.00
CA ILE A 81 1.15 2.31 12.30
C ILE A 81 0.76 3.05 11.01
N GLU A 82 1.73 3.29 10.10
CA GLU A 82 1.47 3.93 8.81
C GLU A 82 0.63 3.05 7.88
N VAL A 83 0.79 1.73 7.93
CA VAL A 83 -0.08 0.80 7.19
C VAL A 83 -1.52 0.92 7.69
N GLU A 84 -1.76 0.89 9.00
CA GLU A 84 -3.10 1.06 9.57
C GLU A 84 -3.70 2.43 9.25
N ALA A 85 -2.88 3.48 9.25
CA ALA A 85 -3.31 4.84 8.90
C ALA A 85 -3.78 4.92 7.44
N ASN A 86 -3.04 4.30 6.51
CA ASN A 86 -3.43 4.24 5.09
C ASN A 86 -4.72 3.44 4.88
N PHE A 87 -4.89 2.29 5.53
CA PHE A 87 -6.15 1.54 5.45
C PHE A 87 -7.34 2.36 5.95
N LYS A 88 -7.18 3.06 7.08
CA LYS A 88 -8.20 3.98 7.60
C LYS A 88 -8.50 5.09 6.61
N ALA A 89 -7.50 5.67 5.95
CA ALA A 89 -7.68 6.73 4.96
C ALA A 89 -8.52 6.26 3.76
N ILE A 90 -8.21 5.08 3.21
CA ILE A 90 -8.99 4.46 2.12
C ILE A 90 -10.45 4.29 2.53
N LEU A 91 -10.68 3.69 3.70
CA LEU A 91 -12.03 3.38 4.16
C LEU A 91 -12.83 4.64 4.55
N ARG A 92 -12.17 5.67 5.09
CA ARG A 92 -12.80 6.93 5.50
C ARG A 92 -13.27 7.78 4.32
N GLU A 93 -12.52 7.77 3.21
CA GLU A 93 -12.88 8.53 2.00
C GLU A 93 -13.88 7.78 1.10
N ASN A 94 -14.13 6.51 1.40
CA ASN A 94 -15.13 5.66 0.78
C ASN A 94 -16.32 5.41 1.74
N ILE A 95 -17.24 4.51 1.37
CA ILE A 95 -18.40 4.16 2.20
C ILE A 95 -18.06 2.88 2.97
N PHE A 96 -17.85 3.00 4.28
CA PHE A 96 -17.58 1.86 5.17
C PHE A 96 -18.15 2.10 6.56
N THR A 97 -19.13 1.28 6.95
CA THR A 97 -19.83 1.36 8.24
C THR A 97 -19.89 -0.02 8.88
N PRO A 98 -18.74 -0.55 9.37
CA PRO A 98 -18.67 -1.90 9.92
C PRO A 98 -19.47 -2.01 11.21
N VAL A 99 -20.17 -3.12 11.39
CA VAL A 99 -20.88 -3.45 12.63
C VAL A 99 -20.25 -4.64 13.34
N TYR A 100 -20.46 -4.78 14.64
CA TYR A 100 -20.07 -6.01 15.32
C TYR A 100 -20.91 -7.17 14.79
N LYS A 101 -20.25 -8.22 14.31
CA LYS A 101 -20.92 -9.41 13.75
C LYS A 101 -21.51 -10.33 14.83
N ASN A 102 -20.85 -10.37 16.00
CA ASN A 102 -21.14 -11.28 17.10
C ASN A 102 -21.10 -10.56 18.46
N GLY A 103 -21.62 -11.23 19.49
CA GLY A 103 -21.55 -10.78 20.89
C GLY A 103 -22.62 -9.73 21.28
N PRO A 104 -22.53 -9.15 22.49
CA PRO A 104 -23.55 -8.26 23.05
C PRO A 104 -23.78 -6.97 22.25
N LYS A 105 -22.80 -6.56 21.46
CA LYS A 105 -22.87 -5.36 20.60
C LYS A 105 -23.27 -5.67 19.16
N LYS A 106 -23.78 -6.88 18.86
CA LYS A 106 -24.12 -7.28 17.49
C LYS A 106 -25.03 -6.25 16.81
N GLY A 107 -24.67 -5.85 15.59
CA GLY A 107 -25.40 -4.84 14.81
C GLY A 107 -25.11 -3.38 15.19
N VAL A 108 -24.35 -3.14 16.27
CA VAL A 108 -23.88 -1.79 16.62
C VAL A 108 -22.71 -1.40 15.74
N LEU A 109 -22.69 -0.15 15.29
CA LEU A 109 -21.60 0.44 14.51
C LEU A 109 -20.28 0.39 15.29
N ARG A 110 -19.20 -0.02 14.63
CA ARG A 110 -17.85 -0.02 15.16
C ARG A 110 -17.15 1.29 14.85
N LEU A 111 -16.60 1.91 15.88
CA LEU A 111 -15.89 3.18 15.74
C LEU A 111 -14.54 2.96 15.05
N GLU A 112 -14.04 3.97 14.33
CA GLU A 112 -12.78 3.90 13.58
C GLU A 112 -11.58 3.45 14.44
N LYS A 113 -11.54 3.88 15.71
CA LYS A 113 -10.50 3.49 16.68
C LYS A 113 -10.50 2.00 17.03
N GLU A 114 -11.59 1.30 16.73
CA GLU A 114 -11.76 -0.13 17.00
C GLU A 114 -11.52 -0.98 15.74
N TRP A 115 -11.29 -0.36 14.58
CA TRP A 115 -10.97 -1.07 13.35
C TRP A 115 -9.62 -1.78 13.51
N ASN A 116 -9.53 -2.98 12.95
CA ASN A 116 -8.32 -3.81 12.99
C ASN A 116 -8.07 -4.48 11.63
N VAL A 117 -7.02 -5.30 11.55
CA VAL A 117 -6.64 -5.98 10.30
C VAL A 117 -7.75 -6.80 9.64
N ASN A 118 -8.70 -7.34 10.41
CA ASN A 118 -9.83 -8.08 9.83
C ASN A 118 -10.80 -7.15 9.09
N ASP A 119 -10.90 -5.89 9.51
CA ASP A 119 -11.67 -4.87 8.81
C ASP A 119 -10.91 -4.41 7.56
N PHE A 120 -9.60 -4.20 7.67
CA PHE A 120 -8.76 -3.71 6.57
C PHE A 120 -8.66 -4.69 5.41
N LYS A 121 -8.79 -5.99 5.67
CA LYS A 121 -8.78 -7.04 4.65
C LYS A 121 -9.78 -6.81 3.51
N ILE A 122 -10.89 -6.10 3.78
CA ILE A 122 -11.89 -5.79 2.75
C ILE A 122 -11.31 -4.94 1.60
N VAL A 123 -10.29 -4.13 1.87
CA VAL A 123 -9.61 -3.29 0.87
C VAL A 123 -9.01 -4.14 -0.25
N ASN A 124 -8.59 -5.37 0.07
CA ASN A 124 -8.05 -6.31 -0.92
C ASN A 124 -9.02 -6.60 -2.08
N LYS A 125 -10.34 -6.57 -1.84
CA LYS A 125 -11.35 -6.83 -2.87
C LYS A 125 -11.36 -5.81 -4.01
N THR A 126 -10.75 -4.64 -3.81
CA THR A 126 -10.75 -3.56 -4.80
C THR A 126 -9.36 -3.08 -5.18
N HIS A 127 -8.35 -3.39 -4.38
CA HIS A 127 -6.97 -2.95 -4.57
C HIS A 127 -6.04 -4.09 -5.00
N HIS A 128 -6.49 -5.35 -5.02
CA HIS A 128 -5.70 -6.51 -5.46
C HIS A 128 -4.34 -6.62 -4.74
N LEU A 129 -4.31 -6.28 -3.45
CA LEU A 129 -3.05 -6.15 -2.68
C LEU A 129 -2.27 -7.47 -2.63
N ASP A 130 -2.96 -8.61 -2.65
CA ASP A 130 -2.39 -9.95 -2.61
C ASP A 130 -1.66 -10.36 -3.89
N ASP A 131 -1.92 -9.68 -5.01
CA ASP A 131 -1.29 -9.94 -6.30
C ASP A 131 -0.14 -8.96 -6.63
N TYR A 132 0.14 -8.00 -5.74
CA TYR A 132 1.38 -7.21 -5.81
C TYR A 132 2.61 -8.01 -5.37
N SER A 133 3.75 -7.71 -5.98
CA SER A 133 5.05 -8.08 -5.42
C SER A 133 6.03 -6.91 -5.42
N ILE A 134 6.97 -6.94 -4.47
CA ILE A 134 8.01 -5.93 -4.30
C ILE A 134 9.36 -6.62 -4.44
N GLU A 135 10.21 -6.13 -5.34
CA GLU A 135 11.62 -6.51 -5.40
C GLU A 135 12.47 -5.49 -4.64
N LEU A 136 13.27 -5.98 -3.69
CA LEU A 136 14.30 -5.20 -3.01
C LEU A 136 15.59 -5.23 -3.84
N PRO A 137 16.09 -4.08 -4.33
CA PRO A 137 17.38 -4.03 -4.99
C PRO A 137 18.48 -4.37 -3.98
N PHE A 138 19.62 -4.87 -4.50
CA PHE A 138 20.81 -5.23 -3.72
C PHE A 138 20.64 -6.37 -2.70
N TRP A 139 19.45 -6.97 -2.58
CA TRP A 139 19.22 -8.08 -1.65
C TRP A 139 20.05 -9.31 -2.03
N LYS A 140 20.82 -9.84 -1.08
CA LYS A 140 21.65 -11.05 -1.26
C LYS A 140 20.85 -12.31 -0.88
N GLY A 141 20.67 -13.18 -1.85
CA GLY A 141 19.97 -14.46 -1.68
C GLY A 141 18.68 -14.54 -2.48
N HIS A 142 17.74 -15.35 -1.99
CA HIS A 142 16.51 -15.71 -2.69
C HIS A 142 15.29 -14.91 -2.22
N ASN A 143 15.30 -14.31 -1.02
CA ASN A 143 14.17 -13.55 -0.50
C ASN A 143 14.18 -12.07 -0.93
N LYS A 144 14.59 -11.78 -2.16
CA LYS A 144 14.56 -10.40 -2.70
C LYS A 144 13.15 -9.95 -3.10
N ILE A 145 12.29 -10.89 -3.49
CA ILE A 145 10.89 -10.63 -3.85
C ILE A 145 10.01 -10.85 -2.61
N ARG A 146 9.15 -9.87 -2.31
CA ARG A 146 8.22 -9.87 -1.18
C ARG A 146 6.80 -9.75 -1.67
N LYS A 147 5.92 -10.58 -1.10
CA LYS A 147 4.47 -10.55 -1.36
C LYS A 147 3.72 -10.33 -0.04
N PRO A 148 3.66 -9.09 0.43
CA PRO A 148 3.27 -8.79 1.81
C PRO A 148 1.82 -9.15 2.15
N PHE A 149 0.95 -9.29 1.15
CA PHE A 149 -0.48 -9.59 1.33
C PHE A 149 -0.91 -10.94 0.73
N GLU A 150 0.01 -11.79 0.24
CA GLU A 150 -0.33 -13.07 -0.44
C GLU A 150 -1.25 -13.97 0.40
N GLN A 151 -1.08 -13.96 1.73
CA GLN A 151 -1.90 -14.70 2.69
C GLN A 151 -3.39 -14.32 2.68
N TRP A 152 -3.73 -13.13 2.18
CA TRP A 152 -5.13 -12.71 2.06
C TRP A 152 -5.88 -13.44 0.95
N LYS A 153 -5.18 -13.98 -0.05
CA LYS A 153 -5.75 -14.83 -1.11
C LYS A 153 -6.44 -16.07 -0.55
N THR A 154 -5.88 -16.66 0.50
CA THR A 154 -6.42 -17.83 1.21
C THR A 154 -7.13 -17.48 2.51
N ASN A 155 -7.46 -16.20 2.69
CA ASN A 155 -8.10 -15.66 3.89
C ASN A 155 -7.31 -15.90 5.21
N GLN A 156 -5.98 -16.03 5.15
CA GLN A 156 -5.11 -16.18 6.32
C GLN A 156 -4.72 -14.82 6.95
N THR A 157 -4.07 -14.86 8.12
CA THR A 157 -3.49 -13.68 8.78
C THR A 157 -2.12 -13.34 8.17
N LEU A 158 -1.72 -12.08 8.28
CA LEU A 158 -0.41 -11.64 7.80
C LEU A 158 0.63 -11.89 8.88
N VAL A 159 1.63 -12.72 8.59
CA VAL A 159 2.65 -13.12 9.57
C VAL A 159 3.40 -11.92 10.14
N TRP A 160 3.79 -10.96 9.29
CA TRP A 160 4.50 -9.75 9.74
C TRP A 160 3.63 -8.86 10.65
N TYR A 161 2.32 -8.82 10.44
CA TYR A 161 1.39 -8.06 11.27
C TYR A 161 1.13 -8.75 12.61
N ASP A 162 1.04 -10.09 12.61
CA ASP A 162 0.95 -10.88 13.84
C ASP A 162 2.20 -10.72 14.69
N SER A 163 3.39 -10.76 14.08
CA SER A 163 4.66 -10.50 14.78
C SER A 163 4.73 -9.08 15.36
N TYR A 164 4.26 -8.07 14.61
CA TYR A 164 4.08 -6.70 15.14
C TYR A 164 3.19 -6.68 16.39
N ASN A 165 2.02 -7.33 16.35
CA ASN A 165 1.10 -7.34 17.49
C ASN A 165 1.70 -8.07 18.70
N GLN A 166 2.37 -9.20 18.48
CA GLN A 166 3.01 -9.96 19.55
C GLN A 166 4.13 -9.16 20.23
N SER A 167 5.01 -8.52 19.45
CA SER A 167 6.10 -7.72 20.02
C SER A 167 5.61 -6.43 20.66
N LYS A 168 4.51 -5.85 20.18
CA LYS A 168 3.83 -4.69 20.78
C LYS A 168 3.23 -5.00 22.15
N HIS A 169 2.52 -6.12 22.28
CA HIS A 169 1.80 -6.48 23.51
C HIS A 169 2.67 -7.22 24.54
N ASN A 170 3.68 -7.95 24.09
CA ASN A 170 4.61 -8.68 24.96
C ASN A 170 6.04 -8.63 24.41
N ARG A 171 6.64 -7.44 24.44
CA ARG A 171 8.01 -7.20 23.97
C ARG A 171 9.04 -8.05 24.69
N VAL A 172 8.89 -8.27 26.00
CA VAL A 172 9.90 -8.99 26.81
C VAL A 172 10.12 -10.41 26.30
N ASN A 173 9.03 -11.08 25.88
CA ASN A 173 9.10 -12.48 25.45
C ASN A 173 9.06 -12.68 23.94
N ASN A 174 8.78 -11.64 23.15
CA ASN A 174 8.64 -11.71 21.69
C ASN A 174 9.46 -10.63 20.99
N PHE A 175 10.58 -10.21 21.56
CA PHE A 175 11.39 -9.13 20.99
C PHE A 175 11.97 -9.53 19.63
N GLU A 176 12.41 -10.78 19.52
CA GLU A 176 12.96 -11.42 18.34
C GLU A 176 11.95 -11.61 17.20
N GLN A 177 10.66 -11.53 17.50
CA GLN A 177 9.61 -11.47 16.46
C GLN A 177 9.69 -10.16 15.67
N ALA A 178 10.20 -9.10 16.27
CA ALA A 178 10.49 -7.84 15.57
C ALA A 178 11.88 -7.90 14.90
N ASN A 179 12.00 -8.75 13.89
CA ASN A 179 13.21 -8.97 13.12
C ASN A 179 13.17 -8.31 11.72
N LEU A 180 14.31 -8.35 11.03
CA LEU A 180 14.50 -7.73 9.72
C LEU A 180 13.49 -8.26 8.69
N LYS A 181 13.21 -9.57 8.68
CA LYS A 181 12.22 -10.15 7.75
C LYS A 181 10.87 -9.47 7.90
N HIS A 182 10.33 -9.41 9.12
CA HIS A 182 9.01 -8.83 9.35
C HIS A 182 9.00 -7.31 9.12
N LEU A 183 10.09 -6.61 9.43
CA LEU A 183 10.24 -5.19 9.07
C LEU A 183 10.17 -4.99 7.55
N ILE A 184 10.93 -5.76 6.77
CA ILE A 184 10.96 -5.62 5.32
C ILE A 184 9.65 -6.05 4.67
N ASP A 185 8.99 -7.09 5.19
CA ASP A 185 7.66 -7.50 4.73
C ASP A 185 6.61 -6.39 5.04
N ALA A 186 6.66 -5.76 6.23
CA ALA A 186 5.79 -4.63 6.57
C ALA A 186 6.07 -3.38 5.70
N PHE A 187 7.36 -3.08 5.45
CA PHE A 187 7.77 -1.95 4.59
C PHE A 187 7.31 -2.16 3.15
N SER A 188 7.46 -3.38 2.63
CA SER A 188 6.91 -3.78 1.33
C SER A 188 5.38 -3.64 1.32
N GLY A 189 4.70 -4.04 2.40
CA GLY A 189 3.25 -3.87 2.55
C GLY A 189 2.79 -2.42 2.52
N LEU A 190 3.54 -1.52 3.16
CA LEU A 190 3.27 -0.08 3.10
C LEU A 190 3.47 0.46 1.67
N CYS A 191 4.51 0.02 0.98
CA CYS A 191 4.76 0.39 -0.42
C CYS A 191 3.60 -0.07 -1.32
N VAL A 192 3.20 -1.35 -1.24
CA VAL A 192 2.05 -1.89 -1.98
C VAL A 192 0.78 -1.10 -1.70
N LEU A 193 0.49 -0.80 -0.43
CA LEU A 193 -0.72 -0.07 -0.06
C LEU A 193 -0.73 1.35 -0.62
N LEU A 194 0.40 2.05 -0.61
CA LEU A 194 0.49 3.37 -1.24
C LEU A 194 0.44 3.29 -2.77
N SER A 195 1.11 2.33 -3.39
CA SER A 195 1.06 2.12 -4.85
C SER A 195 -0.33 1.73 -5.34
N SER A 196 -1.11 1.00 -4.53
CA SER A 196 -2.51 0.71 -4.82
C SER A 196 -3.44 1.93 -4.74
N GLN A 197 -2.99 3.02 -4.10
CA GLN A 197 -3.70 4.30 -4.04
C GLN A 197 -3.19 5.28 -5.09
N PHE A 198 -1.87 5.33 -5.32
CA PHE A 198 -1.20 6.44 -6.01
C PHE A 198 -0.29 6.01 -7.17
N CYS A 199 -0.28 4.72 -7.52
CA CYS A 199 0.65 4.15 -8.49
C CYS A 199 2.11 4.43 -8.09
N THR A 200 2.79 5.34 -8.80
CA THR A 200 4.16 5.79 -8.53
C THR A 200 4.25 7.25 -8.09
N GLU A 201 3.12 7.93 -7.86
CA GLU A 201 3.09 9.35 -7.47
C GLU A 201 3.48 9.56 -6.00
N ASP A 202 4.59 10.24 -5.76
CA ASP A 202 5.12 10.48 -4.40
C ASP A 202 4.77 11.86 -3.80
N PHE A 203 4.09 12.73 -4.56
CA PHE A 203 3.67 14.07 -4.16
C PHE A 203 4.80 14.95 -3.58
N LYS A 204 6.06 14.71 -4.00
CA LYS A 204 7.17 15.55 -3.56
C LYS A 204 7.02 16.99 -4.08
N PRO A 205 7.45 17.99 -3.28
CA PRO A 205 7.49 19.36 -3.75
C PRO A 205 8.53 19.52 -4.87
N GLY A 206 8.21 20.31 -5.89
CA GLY A 206 9.10 20.63 -7.00
C GLY A 206 8.46 20.42 -8.36
N SER A 207 9.18 20.77 -9.42
CA SER A 207 8.75 20.49 -10.79
C SER A 207 8.94 19.01 -11.13
N ARG A 208 8.02 18.45 -11.91
CA ARG A 208 8.23 17.13 -12.53
C ARG A 208 9.34 17.22 -13.56
N SER A 209 10.33 16.35 -13.44
CA SER A 209 11.41 16.21 -14.41
C SER A 209 10.98 15.27 -15.54
N LEU A 210 11.46 15.55 -16.75
CA LEU A 210 11.45 14.58 -17.83
C LEU A 210 12.59 13.60 -17.60
N GLU A 211 12.28 12.33 -17.39
CA GLU A 211 13.25 11.27 -17.25
C GLU A 211 13.51 10.60 -18.61
N VAL A 212 14.78 10.34 -18.91
CA VAL A 212 15.19 9.58 -20.10
C VAL A 212 15.49 8.16 -19.64
N ASN A 213 14.72 7.19 -20.13
CA ASN A 213 15.00 5.78 -19.87
C ASN A 213 16.28 5.37 -20.60
N THR A 214 17.30 4.98 -19.84
CA THR A 214 18.52 4.32 -20.34
C THR A 214 18.54 2.86 -19.88
N ASP A 215 19.53 2.10 -20.33
CA ASP A 215 19.78 0.77 -19.76
C ASP A 215 19.96 0.89 -18.24
N CYS A 216 19.22 0.06 -17.50
CA CYS A 216 19.22 0.01 -16.05
C CYS A 216 19.63 -1.39 -15.57
N TYR A 217 20.39 -1.46 -14.47
CA TYR A 217 20.76 -2.74 -13.85
C TYR A 217 19.58 -3.45 -13.17
N TYR A 218 18.50 -2.72 -12.93
CA TYR A 218 17.26 -3.20 -12.33
C TYR A 218 16.13 -3.04 -13.33
N GLY A 219 15.48 -4.14 -13.71
CA GLY A 219 14.25 -4.09 -14.49
C GLY A 219 13.04 -3.72 -13.62
N GLY A 220 11.96 -3.27 -14.26
CA GLY A 220 10.68 -3.00 -13.60
C GLY A 220 10.41 -1.52 -13.31
N GLY A 221 9.20 -1.22 -12.83
CA GLY A 221 8.79 0.13 -12.43
C GLY A 221 9.22 0.41 -10.99
N PHE A 222 10.08 1.41 -10.80
CA PHE A 222 10.40 1.88 -9.46
C PHE A 222 9.13 2.42 -8.78
N GLY A 223 8.90 1.96 -7.56
CA GLY A 223 7.85 2.46 -6.70
C GLY A 223 8.16 3.82 -6.12
N LEU A 224 7.28 4.24 -5.22
CA LEU A 224 7.43 5.46 -4.43
C LEU A 224 8.82 5.51 -3.80
N GLY A 225 9.48 6.67 -3.87
CA GLY A 225 10.80 6.86 -3.28
C GLY A 225 11.98 6.28 -4.08
N ASN A 226 11.76 5.70 -5.26
CA ASN A 226 12.79 5.24 -6.20
C ASN A 226 13.80 4.23 -5.63
N PHE A 227 13.38 3.43 -4.64
CA PHE A 227 14.21 2.34 -4.10
C PHE A 227 13.60 0.97 -4.39
N LEU A 228 12.37 0.74 -3.93
CA LEU A 228 11.67 -0.52 -4.17
C LEU A 228 11.20 -0.60 -5.63
N ILE A 229 11.23 -1.80 -6.19
CA ILE A 229 10.69 -2.09 -7.53
C ILE A 229 9.32 -2.74 -7.32
N VAL A 230 8.29 -2.18 -7.93
CA VAL A 230 6.91 -2.62 -7.74
C VAL A 230 6.46 -3.39 -8.97
N ASP A 231 6.03 -4.63 -8.75
CA ASP A 231 5.31 -5.42 -9.73
C ASP A 231 3.81 -5.26 -9.46
N PHE A 232 3.12 -4.60 -10.39
CA PHE A 232 1.69 -4.26 -10.28
C PHE A 232 0.82 -5.43 -10.73
N PRO A 233 -0.38 -5.64 -10.15
CA PRO A 233 -1.30 -6.69 -10.56
C PRO A 233 -1.60 -6.63 -12.06
N ASP A 234 -1.63 -7.80 -12.69
CA ASP A 234 -1.91 -8.01 -14.09
C ASP A 234 -3.22 -8.79 -14.35
N ASP A 235 -3.95 -9.12 -13.28
CA ASP A 235 -5.15 -9.95 -13.28
C ASP A 235 -6.48 -9.16 -13.36
N TRP A 236 -6.40 -7.83 -13.53
CA TRP A 236 -7.57 -6.95 -13.64
C TRP A 236 -8.55 -7.44 -14.71
N LYS A 237 -9.80 -7.68 -14.33
CA LYS A 237 -10.86 -7.99 -15.28
C LYS A 237 -11.33 -6.74 -16.01
N ASP A 238 -11.86 -6.91 -17.22
CA ASP A 238 -12.36 -5.81 -18.03
C ASP A 238 -13.39 -4.93 -17.32
N ASP A 239 -14.25 -5.50 -16.48
CA ASP A 239 -15.25 -4.78 -15.69
C ASP A 239 -14.69 -4.11 -14.43
N GLU A 240 -13.44 -4.40 -14.07
CA GLU A 240 -12.72 -3.74 -12.99
C GLU A 240 -11.90 -2.54 -13.47
N LEU A 241 -11.59 -2.45 -14.77
CA LEU A 241 -10.82 -1.37 -15.35
C LEU A 241 -11.57 -0.03 -15.35
N TYR A 242 -10.81 1.05 -15.39
CA TYR A 242 -11.33 2.39 -15.65
C TYR A 242 -11.46 2.65 -17.16
N GLU A 243 -12.54 3.32 -17.55
CA GLU A 243 -12.86 3.70 -18.94
C GLU A 243 -13.42 5.13 -18.98
N PHE A 244 -12.54 6.12 -18.82
CA PHE A 244 -12.89 7.54 -18.86
C PHE A 244 -11.82 8.40 -19.52
N ASP A 245 -12.22 9.58 -19.99
CA ASP A 245 -11.32 10.61 -20.52
C ASP A 245 -11.17 11.73 -19.50
N TRP A 246 -10.03 11.79 -18.82
CA TRP A 246 -9.79 12.77 -17.76
C TRP A 246 -9.82 14.22 -18.28
N THR A 247 -9.55 14.44 -19.57
CA THR A 247 -9.61 15.79 -20.15
C THR A 247 -11.03 16.39 -20.12
N LYS A 248 -12.06 15.53 -20.07
CA LYS A 248 -13.47 15.91 -19.97
C LYS A 248 -13.95 15.80 -18.52
N LEU A 249 -13.63 14.70 -17.86
CA LEU A 249 -14.13 14.39 -16.51
C LEU A 249 -13.65 15.40 -15.45
N LYS A 250 -12.45 15.98 -15.63
CA LYS A 250 -11.89 16.98 -14.69
C LYS A 250 -12.76 18.24 -14.52
N ASP A 251 -13.61 18.55 -15.50
CA ASP A 251 -14.47 19.74 -15.48
C ASP A 251 -15.87 19.43 -14.90
N GLU A 252 -16.18 18.17 -14.60
CA GLU A 252 -17.42 17.79 -13.90
C GLU A 252 -17.38 18.16 -12.41
N THR A 253 -18.55 18.48 -11.84
CA THR A 253 -18.69 18.72 -10.40
C THR A 253 -18.40 17.45 -9.58
N GLU A 254 -18.96 16.32 -10.00
CA GLU A 254 -18.75 15.01 -9.35
C GLU A 254 -17.84 14.13 -10.20
N ARG A 255 -16.54 14.33 -10.10
CA ARG A 255 -15.56 13.63 -10.95
C ARG A 255 -15.00 12.32 -10.35
N PHE A 256 -15.33 12.03 -9.09
CA PHE A 256 -14.91 10.84 -8.35
C PHE A 256 -16.11 10.07 -7.81
N SER A 257 -15.96 8.76 -7.68
CA SER A 257 -16.95 7.86 -7.06
C SER A 257 -16.44 7.31 -5.73
N LYS A 258 -17.34 6.78 -4.91
CA LYS A 258 -17.01 6.06 -3.67
C LYS A 258 -17.30 4.57 -3.82
N ILE A 259 -16.38 3.75 -3.31
CA ILE A 259 -16.57 2.31 -3.15
C ILE A 259 -17.48 2.08 -1.94
N ASP A 260 -18.53 1.28 -2.09
CA ASP A 260 -19.36 0.82 -0.97
C ASP A 260 -18.86 -0.52 -0.42
N TYR A 261 -17.95 -0.41 0.54
CA TYR A 261 -17.36 -1.56 1.25
C TYR A 261 -18.37 -2.32 2.12
N ASN A 262 -19.59 -1.81 2.33
CA ASN A 262 -20.63 -2.55 3.04
C ASN A 262 -21.32 -3.60 2.16
N THR A 263 -21.18 -3.49 0.83
CA THR A 263 -21.92 -4.32 -0.14
C THR A 263 -21.08 -5.36 -0.86
N ILE A 264 -19.75 -5.31 -0.71
CA ILE A 264 -18.81 -6.18 -1.44
C ILE A 264 -18.23 -7.33 -0.63
#